data_AF-A0AAW4BHV2-F1
#
_entry.id   AF-A0AAW4BHV2-F1
#
_cell.length_a   1.000
_cell.length_b   1.000
_cell.length_c   1.000
_cell.angle_alpha   90.00
_cell.angle_beta   90.00
_cell.angle_gamma   90.00
#
_symmetry.space_group_name_H-M   'P 1'
#
loop_
_entity.id
_entity.type
_entity.pdbx_description
1 polymer ?
#
loop_
_entity_poly.entity_id
_entity_poly.type
_entity_poly.pdbx_seq_one_letter_code
_entity_poly.pdbx_strand_id
1 'polypeptide(L)'
;MNFSQYKYIPTLRTRASEMLGVEKLSDSTKEKILPFVCLSKVNRIASASGAFDKWHSAFDKPAILGLSEDKRLQVEDYAQLMSSEDGFSAWATFFMNAKKVNDLLIPSLILNKDVGKRDFVKQLQRFESEFGKVVLRVNPLHRREVAAAMTAASVIDSTDNI
;
A
#
# COMPACT_ATOMS: atom_id res chain seq x y z
N MET A 1 15.21 -1.22 -5.02
CA MET A 1 14.47 -0.17 -5.75
C MET A 1 14.86 1.19 -5.25
N ASN A 2 15.18 2.14 -6.14
CA ASN A 2 15.47 3.51 -5.77
C ASN A 2 14.23 4.38 -6.05
N PHE A 3 13.61 4.98 -5.03
CA PHE A 3 12.42 5.81 -5.20
C PHE A 3 12.68 7.06 -6.06
N SER A 4 13.92 7.57 -6.09
CA SER A 4 14.29 8.78 -6.84
C SER A 4 14.20 8.62 -8.37
N GLN A 5 14.05 7.39 -8.87
CA GLN A 5 13.89 7.14 -10.30
C GLN A 5 12.48 7.47 -10.82
N TYR A 6 11.49 7.55 -9.92
CA TYR A 6 10.11 7.84 -10.28
C TYR A 6 9.86 9.34 -10.25
N LYS A 7 9.32 9.87 -11.36
CA LYS A 7 9.01 11.30 -11.48
C LYS A 7 7.67 11.66 -10.84
N TYR A 8 6.82 10.66 -10.62
CA TYR A 8 5.46 10.86 -10.18
C TYR A 8 4.93 9.64 -9.42
N ILE A 9 4.26 9.90 -8.30
CA ILE A 9 3.68 8.89 -7.41
C ILE A 9 2.17 9.18 -7.31
N PRO A 10 1.37 8.82 -8.32
CA PRO A 10 -0.07 9.08 -8.29
C PRO A 10 -0.74 8.24 -7.20
N THR A 11 -1.64 8.84 -6.44
CA THR A 11 -2.58 8.07 -5.61
C THR A 11 -3.79 7.71 -6.45
N LEU A 12 -4.01 6.41 -6.67
CA LEU A 12 -5.10 5.88 -7.49
C LEU A 12 -5.96 4.93 -6.68
N ARG A 13 -7.23 4.78 -7.04
CA ARG A 13 -8.07 3.69 -6.53
C ARG A 13 -8.29 2.68 -7.65
N THR A 14 -8.73 1.49 -7.29
CA THR A 14 -9.12 0.45 -8.27
C THR A 14 -10.44 0.75 -9.00
N ARG A 15 -10.93 1.99 -8.98
CA ARG A 15 -12.18 2.40 -9.66
C ARG A 15 -12.05 2.25 -11.16
N ALA A 16 -13.17 1.91 -11.82
CA ALA A 16 -13.20 1.60 -13.25
C ALA A 16 -12.57 2.67 -14.17
N SER A 17 -12.80 3.96 -13.88
CA SER A 17 -12.24 5.05 -14.68
C SER A 17 -10.73 5.21 -14.50
N GLU A 18 -10.22 5.07 -13.27
CA GLU A 18 -8.78 5.14 -12.99
C GLU A 18 -8.06 3.93 -13.58
N MET A 19 -8.64 2.74 -13.44
CA MET A 19 -8.17 1.51 -14.05
C MET A 19 -8.07 1.61 -15.58
N LEU A 20 -9.13 2.10 -16.23
CA LEU A 20 -9.13 2.31 -17.68
C LEU A 20 -8.06 3.34 -18.09
N GLY A 21 -7.91 4.42 -17.32
CA GLY A 21 -6.89 5.44 -17.58
C GLY A 21 -5.48 4.85 -17.54
N VAL A 22 -5.18 4.05 -16.52
CA VAL A 22 -3.88 3.39 -16.37
C VAL A 22 -3.64 2.36 -17.47
N GLU A 23 -4.66 1.58 -17.84
CA GLU A 23 -4.57 0.58 -18.92
C GLU A 23 -4.15 1.22 -20.26
N LYS A 24 -4.61 2.45 -20.53
CA LYS A 24 -4.32 3.20 -21.77
C LYS A 24 -2.97 3.93 -21.76
N LEU A 25 -2.23 3.93 -20.65
CA LEU A 25 -0.89 4.50 -20.64
C LEU A 25 0.06 3.65 -21.49
N SER A 26 0.99 4.29 -22.18
CA SER A 26 2.10 3.59 -22.83
C SER A 26 3.00 2.92 -21.80
N ASP A 27 3.65 1.82 -22.17
CA ASP A 27 4.59 1.13 -21.28
C ASP A 27 5.72 2.05 -20.81
N SER A 28 6.24 2.89 -21.71
CA SER A 28 7.26 3.90 -21.39
C SER A 28 6.80 4.97 -20.38
N THR A 29 5.49 5.15 -20.22
CA THR A 29 4.91 6.02 -19.19
C THR A 29 4.73 5.25 -17.89
N LYS A 30 4.23 4.01 -17.96
CA LYS A 30 4.06 3.13 -16.80
C LYS A 30 5.38 2.90 -16.05
N GLU A 31 6.49 2.79 -16.78
CA GLU A 31 7.85 2.65 -16.20
C GLU A 31 8.33 3.86 -15.40
N LYS A 32 7.76 5.04 -15.62
CA LYS A 32 8.20 6.31 -15.00
C LYS A 32 7.37 6.71 -13.78
N ILE A 33 6.32 5.97 -13.47
CA ILE A 33 5.41 6.23 -12.36
C ILE A 33 5.48 5.12 -11.32
N LEU A 34 5.24 5.48 -10.05
CA LEU A 34 5.09 4.53 -8.95
C LEU A 34 3.74 4.78 -8.28
N PRO A 35 2.65 4.15 -8.74
CA PRO A 35 1.34 4.40 -8.18
C PRO A 35 1.25 3.95 -6.71
N PHE A 36 0.63 4.79 -5.87
CA PHE A 36 0.04 4.36 -4.61
C PHE A 36 -1.40 3.94 -4.86
N VAL A 37 -1.66 2.64 -4.82
CA VAL A 37 -2.94 2.05 -5.19
C VAL A 37 -3.73 1.73 -3.93
N CYS A 38 -4.83 2.44 -3.73
CA CYS A 38 -5.82 2.15 -2.71
C CYS A 38 -6.79 1.09 -3.23
N LEU A 39 -6.63 -0.15 -2.79
CA LEU A 39 -7.53 -1.25 -3.09
C LEU A 39 -8.93 -0.93 -2.55
N SER A 40 -9.91 -1.03 -3.44
CA SER A 40 -11.30 -0.66 -3.21
C SER A 40 -12.24 -1.58 -4.00
N LYS A 41 -13.51 -1.62 -3.62
CA LYS A 41 -14.55 -2.36 -4.36
C LYS A 41 -14.68 -1.82 -5.78
N VAL A 42 -14.82 -2.74 -6.75
CA VAL A 42 -14.95 -2.42 -8.17
C VAL A 42 -16.07 -3.25 -8.78
N ASN A 43 -17.20 -2.62 -9.12
CA ASN A 43 -18.37 -3.32 -9.64
C ASN A 43 -18.80 -4.49 -8.73
N ARG A 44 -18.65 -5.74 -9.20
CA ARG A 44 -18.95 -6.97 -8.45
C ARG A 44 -17.75 -7.53 -7.67
N ILE A 45 -16.57 -6.94 -7.84
CA ILE A 45 -15.35 -7.32 -7.12
C ILE A 45 -15.34 -6.63 -5.77
N ALA A 46 -15.43 -7.42 -4.72
CA ALA A 46 -15.60 -6.90 -3.37
C ALA A 46 -14.41 -7.18 -2.44
N SER A 47 -13.54 -8.14 -2.76
CA SER A 47 -12.36 -8.50 -1.95
C SER A 47 -11.11 -7.72 -2.36
N ALA A 48 -10.14 -7.60 -1.44
CA ALA A 48 -8.83 -7.02 -1.73
C ALA A 48 -8.09 -7.80 -2.83
N SER A 49 -8.14 -9.13 -2.79
CA SER A 49 -7.46 -9.98 -3.79
C SER A 49 -8.01 -9.76 -5.19
N GLY A 50 -9.33 -9.73 -5.36
CA GLY A 50 -9.92 -9.45 -6.67
C GLY A 50 -9.64 -8.02 -7.14
N ALA A 51 -9.61 -7.05 -6.23
CA ALA A 51 -9.24 -5.67 -6.56
C ALA A 51 -7.77 -5.58 -7.01
N PHE A 52 -6.87 -6.34 -6.37
CA PHE A 52 -5.49 -6.46 -6.76
C PHE A 52 -5.33 -7.15 -8.12
N ASP A 53 -6.01 -8.27 -8.38
CA ASP A 53 -5.97 -8.95 -9.68
C ASP A 53 -6.39 -8.01 -10.80
N LYS A 54 -7.43 -7.21 -10.54
CA LYS A 54 -7.89 -6.21 -11.50
C LYS A 54 -6.84 -5.12 -11.69
N TRP A 55 -6.23 -4.59 -10.62
CA TRP A 55 -5.11 -3.65 -10.71
C TRP A 55 -3.97 -4.20 -11.56
N HIS A 56 -3.49 -5.40 -11.21
CA HIS A 56 -2.37 -6.05 -11.84
C HIS A 56 -2.60 -6.27 -13.34
N SER A 57 -3.83 -6.61 -13.74
CA SER A 57 -4.19 -6.74 -15.16
C SER A 57 -4.04 -5.46 -15.98
N ALA A 58 -4.14 -4.28 -15.37
CA ALA A 58 -3.94 -3.00 -16.06
C ALA A 58 -2.52 -2.44 -15.87
N PHE A 59 -1.86 -2.80 -14.76
CA PHE A 59 -0.57 -2.29 -14.35
C PHE A 59 0.27 -3.36 -13.65
N ASP A 60 1.24 -3.89 -14.39
CA ASP A 60 2.15 -4.97 -13.99
C ASP A 60 3.53 -4.46 -13.51
N LYS A 61 3.71 -3.13 -13.43
CA LYS A 61 4.96 -2.49 -13.00
C LYS A 61 4.99 -2.29 -11.46
N PRO A 62 6.09 -1.79 -10.88
CA PRO A 62 6.17 -1.49 -9.45
C PRO A 62 5.02 -0.60 -8.96
N ALA A 63 4.40 -0.98 -7.85
CA ALA A 63 3.32 -0.23 -7.24
C ALA A 63 3.35 -0.36 -5.71
N ILE A 64 2.88 0.68 -5.03
CA ILE A 64 2.63 0.66 -3.60
C ILE A 64 1.19 0.23 -3.39
N LEU A 65 0.93 -0.77 -2.55
CA LEU A 65 -0.43 -1.19 -2.22
C LEU A 65 -0.86 -0.68 -0.86
N GLY A 66 -2.08 -0.15 -0.79
CA GLY A 66 -2.79 0.17 0.44
C GLY A 66 -4.27 -0.09 0.31
N LEU A 67 -5.02 0.21 1.37
CA LEU A 67 -6.47 0.02 1.42
C LEU A 67 -7.18 1.37 1.32
N SER A 68 -8.32 1.41 0.64
CA SER A 68 -9.16 2.61 0.59
C SER A 68 -9.85 2.85 1.94
N GLU A 69 -9.61 4.02 2.55
CA GLU A 69 -10.26 4.44 3.79
C GLU A 69 -11.72 4.92 3.59
N ASP A 70 -12.13 5.15 2.34
CA ASP A 70 -13.51 5.54 2.01
C ASP A 70 -14.48 4.40 2.30
N LYS A 71 -15.27 4.54 3.38
CA LYS A 71 -16.22 3.53 3.87
C LYS A 71 -17.16 2.97 2.80
N ARG A 72 -17.52 3.77 1.78
CA ARG A 72 -18.42 3.32 0.71
C ARG A 72 -17.73 2.40 -0.30
N LEU A 73 -16.40 2.38 -0.30
CA LEU A 73 -15.57 1.67 -1.26
C LEU A 73 -14.67 0.62 -0.61
N GLN A 74 -14.72 0.48 0.71
CA GLN A 74 -13.96 -0.52 1.43
C GLN A 74 -14.31 -1.92 0.93
N VAL A 75 -13.27 -2.70 0.64
CA VAL A 75 -13.38 -4.13 0.36
C VAL A 75 -13.99 -4.88 1.54
N GLU A 76 -14.59 -6.04 1.30
CA GLU A 76 -15.30 -6.82 2.33
C GLU A 76 -14.38 -7.30 3.45
N ASP A 77 -13.13 -7.60 3.10
CA ASP A 77 -12.05 -8.00 3.99
C ASP A 77 -11.33 -6.83 4.66
N TYR A 78 -11.78 -5.58 4.47
CA TYR A 78 -11.10 -4.37 4.98
C TYR A 78 -10.85 -4.43 6.49
N ALA A 79 -11.86 -4.78 7.29
CA ALA A 79 -11.71 -4.83 8.75
C ALA A 79 -10.67 -5.86 9.20
N GLN A 80 -10.67 -7.04 8.56
CA GLN A 80 -9.69 -8.09 8.82
C GLN A 80 -8.29 -7.64 8.44
N LEU A 81 -8.11 -7.06 7.26
CA LEU A 81 -6.81 -6.58 6.79
C LEU A 81 -6.27 -5.40 7.60
N MET A 82 -7.15 -4.58 8.18
CA MET A 82 -6.77 -3.45 9.04
C MET A 82 -6.48 -3.84 10.50
N SER A 83 -6.71 -5.10 10.87
CA SER A 83 -6.49 -5.61 12.23
C SER A 83 -5.01 -5.53 12.60
N SER A 84 -4.71 -4.97 13.78
CA SER A 84 -3.35 -4.95 14.33
C SER A 84 -2.94 -6.26 15.00
N GLU A 85 -3.83 -7.25 15.04
CA GLU A 85 -3.55 -8.58 15.60
C GLU A 85 -2.32 -9.20 14.94
N ASP A 86 -1.48 -9.78 15.78
CA ASP A 86 -0.20 -10.41 15.41
C ASP A 86 0.67 -9.55 14.47
N GLY A 87 0.67 -8.23 14.69
CA GLY A 87 1.46 -7.30 13.88
C GLY A 87 0.94 -7.20 12.44
N PHE A 88 -0.37 -7.08 12.27
CA PHE A 88 -1.03 -6.96 10.96
C PHE A 88 -0.85 -8.20 10.08
N SER A 89 -0.99 -9.38 10.68
CA SER A 89 -0.76 -10.67 10.02
C SER A 89 -1.63 -10.90 8.80
N ALA A 90 -2.89 -10.45 8.82
CA ALA A 90 -3.79 -10.52 7.68
C ALA A 90 -3.28 -9.68 6.50
N TRP A 91 -2.83 -8.45 6.75
CA TRP A 91 -2.26 -7.59 5.72
C TRP A 91 -0.94 -8.13 5.16
N ALA A 92 -0.04 -8.60 6.03
CA ALA A 92 1.21 -9.22 5.61
C ALA A 92 0.95 -10.48 4.76
N THR A 93 0.00 -11.33 5.15
CA THR A 93 -0.37 -12.55 4.42
C THR A 93 -0.95 -12.24 3.05
N PHE A 94 -1.87 -11.26 2.98
CA PHE A 94 -2.37 -10.75 1.71
C PHE A 94 -1.21 -10.30 0.81
N PHE A 95 -0.30 -9.49 1.36
CA PHE A 95 0.80 -8.93 0.60
C PHE A 95 1.80 -9.99 0.12
N MET A 96 2.13 -10.99 0.96
CA MET A 96 2.95 -12.13 0.56
C MET A 96 2.35 -12.88 -0.62
N ASN A 97 1.02 -13.05 -0.65
CA ASN A 97 0.35 -13.69 -1.79
C ASN A 97 0.37 -12.80 -3.04
N ALA A 98 0.13 -11.50 -2.90
CA ALA A 98 0.24 -10.55 -4.01
C ALA A 98 1.66 -10.51 -4.61
N LYS A 99 2.70 -10.61 -3.77
CA LYS A 99 4.11 -10.67 -4.22
C LYS A 99 4.46 -11.90 -5.03
N LYS A 100 3.73 -13.02 -4.88
CA LYS A 100 3.89 -14.20 -5.75
C LYS A 100 3.46 -13.92 -7.20
N VAL A 101 2.58 -12.93 -7.38
CA VAL A 101 2.08 -12.49 -8.70
C VAL A 101 2.93 -11.32 -9.23
N ASN A 102 3.28 -10.36 -8.38
CA ASN A 102 4.15 -9.23 -8.72
C ASN A 102 5.16 -8.97 -7.60
N ASP A 103 6.41 -9.35 -7.80
CA ASP A 103 7.49 -9.24 -6.81
C ASP A 103 7.96 -7.79 -6.57
N LEU A 104 7.55 -6.86 -7.44
CA LEU A 104 7.90 -5.43 -7.38
C LEU A 104 6.95 -4.59 -6.51
N LEU A 105 5.96 -5.21 -5.87
CA LEU A 105 5.04 -4.52 -4.99
C LEU A 105 5.74 -4.04 -3.71
N ILE A 106 5.33 -2.87 -3.23
CA ILE A 106 5.75 -2.28 -1.95
C ILE A 106 4.52 -2.15 -1.03
N PRO A 107 4.56 -2.65 0.22
CA PRO A 107 3.44 -2.53 1.12
C PRO A 107 3.38 -1.13 1.72
N SER A 108 2.18 -0.58 1.84
CA SER A 108 1.96 0.57 2.72
C SER A 108 1.70 0.14 4.15
N LEU A 109 2.23 0.92 5.10
CA LEU A 109 1.96 0.77 6.51
C LEU A 109 0.56 1.32 6.84
N ILE A 110 -0.16 0.57 7.66
CA ILE A 110 -1.46 0.94 8.18
C ILE A 110 -1.28 1.87 9.38
N LEU A 111 -1.77 3.10 9.22
CA LEU A 111 -1.86 4.09 10.27
C LEU A 111 -3.29 4.60 10.35
N ASN A 112 -4.07 4.05 11.28
CA ASN A 112 -5.42 4.54 11.57
C ASN A 112 -5.51 5.02 13.02
N LYS A 113 -6.67 5.57 13.40
CA LYS A 113 -6.86 6.17 14.72
C LYS A 113 -6.76 5.17 15.89
N ASP A 114 -6.98 3.89 15.63
CA ASP A 114 -7.05 2.81 16.62
C ASP A 114 -5.69 2.10 16.79
N VAL A 115 -4.72 2.34 15.89
CA VAL A 115 -3.38 1.75 15.97
C VAL A 115 -2.48 2.51 16.95
N GLY A 116 -2.12 1.85 18.06
CA GLY A 116 -1.16 2.39 19.03
C GLY A 116 0.28 2.40 18.51
N LYS A 117 1.15 3.21 19.14
CA LYS A 117 2.57 3.31 18.78
C LYS A 117 3.28 1.95 18.79
N ARG A 118 2.97 1.09 19.76
CA ARG A 118 3.56 -0.26 19.89
C ARG A 118 3.24 -1.13 18.68
N ASP A 119 1.98 -1.18 18.28
CA ASP A 119 1.54 -2.01 17.15
C ASP A 119 2.06 -1.46 15.83
N PHE A 120 2.13 -0.13 15.69
CA PHE A 120 2.78 0.51 14.56
C PHE A 120 4.26 0.11 14.42
N VAL A 121 5.02 0.14 15.53
CA VAL A 121 6.43 -0.28 15.53
C VAL A 121 6.58 -1.77 15.17
N LYS A 122 5.72 -2.64 15.72
CA LYS A 122 5.72 -4.08 15.36
C LYS A 122 5.45 -4.29 13.87
N GLN A 123 4.47 -3.57 13.31
CA GLN A 123 4.17 -3.61 11.89
C GLN A 123 5.37 -3.20 11.06
N LEU A 124 5.99 -2.06 11.40
CA LEU A 124 7.15 -1.53 10.69
C LEU A 124 8.30 -2.54 10.65
N GLN A 125 8.71 -3.06 11.82
CA GLN A 125 9.81 -4.02 11.91
C GLN A 125 9.52 -5.30 11.14
N ARG A 126 8.29 -5.82 11.26
CA ARG A 126 7.86 -7.00 10.51
C ARG A 126 7.93 -6.75 9.01
N PHE A 127 7.35 -5.65 8.54
CA PHE A 127 7.22 -5.37 7.12
C PHE A 127 8.58 -5.03 6.50
N GLU A 128 9.45 -4.33 7.22
CA GLU A 128 10.84 -4.14 6.80
C GLU A 128 11.56 -5.49 6.69
N SER A 129 11.48 -6.34 7.71
CA SER A 129 12.15 -7.64 7.70
C SER A 129 11.61 -8.59 6.61
N GLU A 130 10.31 -8.57 6.33
CA GLU A 130 9.68 -9.48 5.35
C GLU A 130 9.79 -8.96 3.91
N PHE A 131 9.73 -7.64 3.71
CA PHE A 131 9.57 -7.04 2.37
C PHE A 131 10.74 -6.14 1.96
N GLY A 132 11.65 -5.82 2.87
CA GLY A 132 12.83 -4.98 2.66
C GLY A 132 12.54 -3.49 2.46
N LYS A 133 11.38 -3.14 1.90
CA LYS A 133 10.90 -1.77 1.73
C LYS A 133 9.44 -1.65 2.09
N VAL A 134 9.08 -0.52 2.68
CA VAL A 134 7.71 -0.17 3.09
C VAL A 134 7.43 1.26 2.71
N VAL A 135 6.17 1.70 2.75
CA VAL A 135 5.82 3.11 2.57
C VAL A 135 4.87 3.55 3.66
N LEU A 136 5.14 4.71 4.27
CA LEU A 136 4.19 5.37 5.14
C LEU A 136 3.58 6.59 4.43
N ARG A 137 2.26 6.59 4.26
CA ARG A 137 1.54 7.79 3.81
C ARG A 137 1.33 8.73 5.00
N VAL A 138 1.69 9.99 4.82
CA VAL A 138 1.64 11.01 5.88
C VAL A 138 0.98 12.28 5.34
N ASN A 139 -0.01 12.78 6.06
CA ASN A 139 -0.49 14.14 5.97
C ASN A 139 0.36 15.02 6.92
N PRO A 140 1.20 15.94 6.41
CA PRO A 140 2.08 16.75 7.24
C PRO A 140 1.32 17.72 8.16
N LEU A 141 0.04 17.97 7.89
CA LEU A 141 -0.82 18.79 8.75
C LEU A 141 -1.39 18.01 9.94
N HIS A 142 -1.24 16.68 9.96
CA HIS A 142 -1.79 15.83 11.01
C HIS A 142 -0.70 15.37 11.98
N ARG A 143 -0.69 15.96 13.19
CA ARG A 143 0.36 15.75 14.21
C ARG A 143 0.68 14.29 14.50
N ARG A 144 -0.35 13.41 14.54
CA ARG A 144 -0.15 11.97 14.77
C ARG A 144 0.63 11.31 13.64
N GLU A 145 0.37 11.69 12.39
CA GLU A 145 1.02 11.08 11.24
C GLU A 145 2.47 11.54 11.14
N VAL A 146 2.74 12.81 11.44
CA VAL A 146 4.10 13.32 11.58
C VAL A 146 4.86 12.58 12.70
N ALA A 147 4.23 12.36 13.85
CA ALA A 147 4.84 11.59 14.94
C ALA A 147 5.09 10.12 14.58
N ALA A 148 4.22 9.52 13.76
CA ALA A 148 4.42 8.18 13.22
C ALA A 148 5.60 8.15 12.24
N ALA A 149 5.73 9.16 11.37
CA ALA A 149 6.86 9.31 10.45
C ALA A 149 8.20 9.43 11.20
N MET A 150 8.25 10.28 12.23
CA MET A 150 9.41 10.40 13.11
C MET A 150 9.74 9.07 13.81
N THR A 151 8.71 8.37 14.30
CA THR A 151 8.90 7.06 14.92
C THR A 151 9.48 6.08 13.91
N ALA A 152 8.96 6.05 12.69
CA ALA A 152 9.43 5.15 11.65
C ALA A 152 10.90 5.43 11.30
N ALA A 153 11.26 6.70 11.08
CA ALA A 153 12.63 7.12 10.81
C ALA A 153 13.62 6.76 11.96
N SER A 154 13.14 6.64 13.20
CA SER A 154 13.97 6.27 14.36
C SER A 154 14.10 4.77 14.61
N VAL A 155 13.23 3.96 14.02
CA VAL A 155 13.11 2.52 14.30
C VAL A 155 13.58 1.67 13.14
N ILE A 156 13.41 2.16 11.91
CA ILE A 156 13.80 1.45 10.71
C ILE A 156 15.32 1.28 10.63
N ASP A 157 15.79 0.14 10.10
CA ASP A 157 17.23 -0.16 10.03
C ASP A 157 17.96 0.78 9.06
N SER A 158 17.28 1.18 7.98
CA SER A 158 17.78 2.16 7.01
C SER A 158 16.66 3.08 6.53
N THR A 159 16.94 4.37 6.43
CA THR A 159 16.00 5.34 5.84
C THR A 159 15.72 5.09 4.37
N ASP A 160 16.56 4.30 3.68
CA ASP A 160 16.29 3.90 2.28
C ASP A 160 15.18 2.83 2.17
N ASN A 161 14.76 2.26 3.30
CA ASN A 161 13.73 1.24 3.37
C ASN A 161 12.30 1.80 3.54
N ILE A 162 12.10 3.12 3.70
CA ILE A 162 10.78 3.77 3.89
C ILE A 162 10.54 5.02 3.05
#